data_AF-J8TS93-F1
#
_entry.id   AF-J8TS93-F1
#
_cell.length_a   1.000
_cell.length_b   1.000
_cell.length_c   1.000
_cell.angle_alpha   90.00
_cell.angle_beta   90.00
_cell.angle_gamma   90.00
#
_symmetry.space_group_name_H-M   'P 1'
#
loop_
_entity.id
_entity.type
_entity.pdbx_description
1 polymer ?
#
loop_
_entity_poly.entity_id
_entity_poly.type
_entity_poly.pdbx_seq_one_letter_code
_entity_poly.pdbx_strand_id
1 'polypeptide(L)'
;MRRRSFTDQPLLDEQGNPSPAAAVAAERRWWDFETIAPTPRDKLSLSLIFAGLALFLPTVWLLVLTDNPSSKPYFTPHAPLNALAISCFVLGIVPVQPPTPGAVLRAERLSAHQAWLLGLGIPAMLVGTGFMWYNKENNGAEHYTTWHAWFGCLTLTWALLQAAIGAGSVWAGGWVFGGGARARSVYKYHRPDL
;
A
#
# COMPACT_ATOMS: atom_id res chain seq x y z
N MET A 1 44.17 12.63 -9.13
CA MET A 1 43.05 12.11 -9.94
C MET A 1 41.74 12.33 -9.20
N ARG A 2 40.88 13.24 -9.68
CA ARG A 2 39.55 13.50 -9.08
C ARG A 2 38.60 12.40 -9.62
N ARG A 3 38.10 11.50 -8.76
CA ARG A 3 36.99 10.61 -9.14
C ARG A 3 35.81 11.50 -9.51
N ARG A 4 35.36 11.44 -10.76
CA ARG A 4 34.10 12.08 -11.17
C ARG A 4 32.96 11.46 -10.37
N SER A 5 32.07 12.30 -9.86
CA SER A 5 30.87 11.86 -9.16
C SER A 5 29.99 11.08 -10.14
N PHE A 6 29.23 10.09 -9.67
CA PHE A 6 28.24 9.36 -10.47
C PHE A 6 27.21 10.30 -11.14
N THR A 7 27.02 11.50 -10.58
CA THR A 7 26.15 12.56 -11.11
C THR A 7 26.72 13.35 -12.29
N ASP A 8 28.00 13.17 -12.64
CA ASP A 8 28.68 13.94 -13.69
C ASP A 8 28.72 13.22 -15.05
N GLN A 9 27.99 12.11 -15.22
CA GLN A 9 27.91 11.43 -16.52
C GLN A 9 26.85 12.08 -17.43
N PRO A 10 27.16 12.28 -18.73
CA PRO A 10 26.21 12.86 -19.67
C PRO A 10 24.97 11.96 -19.84
N LEU A 11 23.81 12.59 -19.96
CA LEU A 11 22.51 11.93 -20.12
C LEU A 11 22.41 11.12 -21.42
N LEU A 12 23.17 11.51 -22.44
CA LEU A 12 23.29 10.84 -23.72
C LEU A 12 24.74 10.38 -23.94
N ASP A 13 24.93 9.23 -24.58
CA ASP A 13 26.23 8.79 -25.06
C ASP A 13 26.68 9.59 -26.30
N GLU A 14 27.91 9.33 -26.78
CA GLU A 14 28.47 10.00 -27.96
C GLU A 14 27.65 9.77 -29.24
N GLN A 15 26.70 8.84 -29.23
CA GLN A 15 25.82 8.48 -30.34
C GLN A 15 24.42 9.10 -30.18
N GLY A 16 24.19 9.87 -29.11
CA GLY A 16 22.90 10.49 -28.81
C GLY A 16 21.88 9.54 -28.19
N ASN A 17 22.26 8.31 -27.85
CA ASN A 17 21.39 7.37 -27.15
C ASN A 17 21.43 7.66 -25.64
N PRO A 18 20.34 7.42 -24.90
CA PRO A 18 20.38 7.54 -23.45
C PRO A 18 21.47 6.66 -22.87
N SER A 19 22.32 7.25 -22.03
CA SER A 19 23.37 6.48 -21.35
C SER A 19 22.72 5.34 -20.54
N PRO A 20 23.42 4.22 -20.29
CA PRO A 20 22.88 3.13 -19.48
C PRO A 20 22.36 3.61 -18.11
N ALA A 21 22.97 4.63 -17.53
CA ALA A 21 22.51 5.27 -16.30
C ALA A 21 21.20 6.06 -16.49
N ALA A 22 21.03 6.77 -17.60
CA ALA A 22 19.80 7.49 -17.94
C ALA A 22 18.66 6.51 -18.31
N ALA A 23 18.95 5.41 -18.98
CA ALA A 23 17.99 4.34 -19.27
C ALA A 23 17.50 3.68 -17.96
N VAL A 24 18.40 3.37 -17.03
CA VAL A 24 18.05 2.85 -15.70
C VAL A 24 17.29 3.90 -14.85
N ALA A 25 17.63 5.19 -14.96
CA ALA A 25 16.90 6.26 -14.29
C ALA A 25 15.49 6.48 -14.86
N ALA A 26 15.30 6.29 -16.17
CA ALA A 26 13.99 6.31 -16.81
C ALA A 26 13.15 5.07 -16.44
N GLU A 27 13.79 3.93 -16.21
CA GLU A 27 13.15 2.68 -15.74
C GLU A 27 12.75 2.73 -14.25
N ARG A 28 13.36 3.62 -13.46
CA ARG A 28 13.22 3.82 -12.00
C ARG A 28 11.95 4.54 -11.54
N ARG A 29 10.93 4.60 -12.38
CA ARG A 29 9.66 5.23 -12.02
C ARG A 29 8.66 4.15 -11.60
N TRP A 30 8.75 3.75 -10.33
CA TRP A 30 7.81 2.78 -9.73
C TRP A 30 6.33 3.19 -9.89
N TRP A 31 6.06 4.50 -9.97
CA TRP A 31 4.74 5.08 -10.28
C TRP A 31 4.68 5.69 -11.68
N ASP A 32 4.64 4.81 -12.69
CA ASP A 32 4.46 5.18 -14.09
C ASP A 32 3.11 4.66 -14.61
N PHE A 33 2.29 5.57 -15.12
CA PHE A 33 0.93 5.27 -15.58
C PHE A 33 0.92 4.35 -16.79
N GLU A 34 1.90 4.46 -17.68
CA GLU A 34 1.93 3.62 -18.89
C GLU A 34 2.23 2.17 -18.56
N THR A 35 3.08 1.92 -17.55
CA THR A 35 3.39 0.56 -17.11
C THR A 35 2.39 0.00 -16.09
N ILE A 36 1.65 0.83 -15.35
CA ILE A 36 0.59 0.39 -14.43
C ILE A 36 -0.72 0.15 -15.19
N ALA A 37 -1.02 1.02 -16.16
CA ALA A 37 -2.28 1.06 -16.89
C ALA A 37 -2.03 1.21 -18.40
N PRO A 38 -1.54 0.16 -19.08
CA PRO A 38 -1.17 0.25 -20.49
C PRO A 38 -2.36 0.37 -21.43
N THR A 39 -3.52 -0.18 -21.07
CA THR A 39 -4.72 -0.14 -21.93
C THR A 39 -5.65 1.02 -21.55
N PRO A 40 -6.51 1.49 -22.48
CA PRO A 40 -7.53 2.48 -22.14
C PRO A 40 -8.45 2.07 -20.99
N ARG A 41 -8.77 0.76 -20.89
CA ARG A 41 -9.55 0.20 -19.78
C ARG A 41 -8.83 0.34 -18.46
N ASP A 42 -7.53 0.08 -18.42
CA ASP A 42 -6.73 0.21 -17.21
C ASP A 42 -6.61 1.67 -16.80
N LYS A 43 -6.44 2.58 -17.77
CA LYS A 43 -6.37 4.03 -17.53
C LYS A 43 -7.69 4.55 -16.95
N LEU A 44 -8.83 4.08 -17.47
CA LEU A 44 -10.14 4.37 -16.90
C LEU A 44 -10.26 3.83 -15.47
N SER A 45 -9.89 2.56 -15.25
CA SER A 45 -9.96 1.93 -13.92
C SER A 45 -9.11 2.67 -12.89
N LEU A 46 -7.88 3.03 -13.26
CA LEU A 46 -6.97 3.80 -12.41
C LEU A 46 -7.51 5.21 -12.14
N SER A 47 -8.11 5.86 -13.14
CA SER A 47 -8.76 7.17 -12.96
C SER A 47 -9.92 7.09 -11.97
N LEU A 48 -10.74 6.04 -12.04
CA LEU A 48 -11.83 5.80 -11.10
C LEU A 48 -11.32 5.54 -9.68
N ILE A 49 -10.22 4.81 -9.53
CA ILE A 49 -9.56 4.60 -8.23
C ILE A 49 -9.15 5.95 -7.63
N PHE A 50 -8.45 6.79 -8.39
CA PHE A 50 -8.00 8.09 -7.91
C PHE A 50 -9.17 9.04 -7.60
N ALA A 51 -10.19 9.09 -8.46
CA ALA A 51 -11.39 9.87 -8.20
C ALA A 51 -12.10 9.39 -6.92
N GLY A 52 -12.21 8.07 -6.75
CA GLY A 52 -12.77 7.45 -5.55
C GLY A 52 -12.00 7.79 -4.29
N LEU A 53 -10.66 7.71 -4.31
CA LEU A 53 -9.81 8.09 -3.17
C LEU A 53 -9.89 9.58 -2.85
N ALA A 54 -9.89 10.43 -3.88
CA ALA A 54 -9.99 11.88 -3.77
C ALA A 54 -11.34 12.34 -3.19
N LEU A 55 -12.39 11.55 -3.38
CA LEU A 55 -13.69 11.77 -2.73
C LEU A 55 -13.72 11.16 -1.32
N PHE A 56 -13.42 9.88 -1.21
CA PHE A 56 -13.57 9.08 0.02
C PHE A 56 -12.81 9.66 1.21
N LEU A 57 -11.49 9.87 1.06
CA LEU A 57 -10.64 10.22 2.19
C LEU A 57 -10.99 11.62 2.74
N PRO A 58 -11.08 12.68 1.90
CA PRO A 58 -11.48 14.00 2.38
C PRO A 58 -12.90 14.04 2.93
N THR A 59 -13.86 13.31 2.34
CA THR A 59 -15.24 13.28 2.85
C THR A 59 -15.31 12.70 4.25
N VAL A 60 -14.65 11.55 4.52
CA VAL A 60 -14.63 10.96 5.87
C VAL A 60 -14.00 11.93 6.86
N TRP A 61 -12.89 12.55 6.49
CA TRP A 61 -12.19 13.50 7.37
C TRP A 61 -13.05 14.73 7.64
N LEU A 62 -13.66 15.31 6.61
CA LEU A 62 -14.55 16.46 6.76
C LEU A 62 -15.71 16.16 7.70
N LEU A 63 -16.43 15.05 7.50
CA LEU A 63 -17.57 14.68 8.34
C LEU A 63 -17.17 14.52 9.80
N VAL A 64 -16.06 13.83 10.07
CA VAL A 64 -15.63 13.54 11.45
C VAL A 64 -15.01 14.75 12.14
N LEU A 65 -14.19 15.54 11.43
CA LEU A 65 -13.49 16.68 12.00
C LEU A 65 -14.40 17.91 12.17
N THR A 66 -15.55 17.93 11.50
CA THR A 66 -16.59 18.97 11.70
C THR A 66 -17.64 18.59 12.75
N ASP A 67 -17.76 17.31 13.14
CA ASP A 67 -18.69 16.84 14.19
C ASP A 67 -18.10 16.98 15.60
N ASN A 68 -17.84 18.21 16.04
CA ASN A 68 -17.36 18.55 17.40
C ASN A 68 -16.28 17.58 17.94
N PRO A 69 -15.10 17.54 17.29
CA PRO A 69 -14.08 16.51 17.55
C PRO A 69 -13.55 16.47 18.98
N SER A 70 -13.61 17.59 19.70
CA SER A 70 -13.18 17.67 21.10
C SER A 70 -14.12 16.93 22.06
N SER A 71 -15.38 16.71 21.69
CA SER A 71 -16.36 16.00 22.52
C SER A 71 -16.14 14.48 22.57
N LYS A 72 -15.45 13.90 21.58
CA LYS A 72 -15.23 12.45 21.45
C LYS A 72 -13.77 12.15 21.05
N PRO A 73 -12.77 12.56 21.85
CA PRO A 73 -11.37 12.63 21.44
C PRO A 73 -10.76 11.29 21.03
N TYR A 74 -11.28 10.17 21.54
CA TYR A 74 -10.83 8.81 21.19
C TYR A 74 -11.66 8.19 20.06
N PHE A 75 -12.88 8.67 19.80
CA PHE A 75 -13.66 8.24 18.64
C PHE A 75 -13.24 8.99 17.37
N THR A 76 -13.00 10.30 17.46
CA THR A 76 -12.65 11.16 16.33
C THR A 76 -11.49 10.64 15.48
N PRO A 77 -10.36 10.13 16.01
CA PRO A 77 -9.29 9.61 15.17
C PRO A 77 -9.60 8.23 14.55
N HIS A 78 -10.60 7.49 15.04
CA HIS A 78 -10.91 6.13 14.57
C HIS A 78 -11.22 6.08 13.06
N ALA A 79 -12.24 6.83 12.63
CA ALA A 79 -12.69 6.78 11.25
C ALA A 79 -11.67 7.42 10.26
N PRO A 80 -11.07 8.60 10.54
CA PRO A 80 -10.04 9.18 9.68
C PRO A 80 -8.80 8.31 9.49
N LEU A 81 -8.30 7.66 10.57
CA LEU A 81 -7.14 6.79 10.47
C LEU A 81 -7.44 5.48 9.72
N ASN A 82 -8.63 4.88 9.92
CA ASN A 82 -9.02 3.71 9.15
C ASN A 82 -9.28 4.06 7.66
N ALA A 83 -9.81 5.25 7.36
CA ALA A 83 -9.93 5.73 5.98
C ALA A 83 -8.56 5.97 5.32
N LEU A 84 -7.60 6.51 6.08
CA LEU A 84 -6.21 6.65 5.63
C LEU A 84 -5.60 5.27 5.35
N ALA A 85 -5.82 4.29 6.23
CA ALA A 85 -5.34 2.94 6.05
C ALA A 85 -5.86 2.29 4.76
N ILE A 86 -7.16 2.35 4.53
CA ILE A 86 -7.80 1.86 3.30
C ILE A 86 -7.18 2.54 2.08
N SER A 87 -6.98 3.86 2.12
CA SER A 87 -6.37 4.61 1.02
C SER A 87 -4.93 4.15 0.75
N CYS A 88 -4.14 3.93 1.80
CA CYS A 88 -2.78 3.40 1.68
C CYS A 88 -2.76 1.98 1.12
N PHE A 89 -3.72 1.12 1.48
CA PHE A 89 -3.85 -0.22 0.92
C PHE A 89 -4.12 -0.15 -0.58
N VAL A 90 -5.04 0.71 -1.03
CA VAL A 90 -5.29 0.89 -2.46
C VAL A 90 -4.03 1.38 -3.17
N LEU A 91 -3.37 2.42 -2.67
CA LEU A 91 -2.15 2.97 -3.28
C LEU A 91 -0.98 1.97 -3.29
N GLY A 92 -0.83 1.15 -2.26
CA GLY A 92 0.21 0.12 -2.21
C GLY A 92 -0.11 -1.11 -3.06
N ILE A 93 -1.38 -1.46 -3.26
CA ILE A 93 -1.82 -2.64 -4.01
C ILE A 93 -1.82 -2.39 -5.53
N VAL A 94 -2.21 -1.18 -5.97
CA VAL A 94 -2.36 -0.85 -7.41
C VAL A 94 -1.09 -1.16 -8.24
N PRO A 95 0.13 -0.76 -7.84
CA PRO A 95 1.32 -0.99 -8.67
C PRO A 95 1.65 -2.47 -8.88
N VAL A 96 1.33 -3.31 -7.89
CA VAL A 96 1.65 -4.73 -7.94
C VAL A 96 0.59 -5.56 -8.67
N GLN A 97 -0.50 -4.93 -9.13
CA GLN A 97 -1.51 -5.58 -9.96
C GLN A 97 -0.97 -5.90 -11.37
N PRO A 98 -1.59 -6.87 -12.08
CA PRO A 98 -1.30 -7.09 -13.49
C PRO A 98 -1.44 -5.80 -14.32
N PRO A 99 -0.61 -5.63 -15.38
CA PRO A 99 0.41 -6.57 -15.85
C PRO A 99 1.66 -6.58 -14.97
N THR A 100 2.25 -7.77 -14.78
CA THR A 100 3.49 -7.92 -14.00
C THR A 100 4.67 -7.38 -14.82
N PRO A 101 5.40 -6.37 -14.33
CA PRO A 101 6.51 -5.78 -15.07
C PRO A 101 7.78 -6.66 -15.01
N GLY A 102 8.83 -6.23 -15.71
CA GLY A 102 10.17 -6.81 -15.63
C GLY A 102 10.75 -6.81 -14.21
N ALA A 103 11.79 -7.61 -13.97
CA ALA A 103 12.30 -7.90 -12.63
C ALA A 103 12.70 -6.65 -11.81
N VAL A 104 13.31 -5.66 -12.45
CA VAL A 104 13.75 -4.40 -11.80
C VAL A 104 12.56 -3.61 -11.29
N LEU A 105 11.65 -3.22 -12.20
CA LEU A 105 10.44 -2.46 -11.84
C LEU A 105 9.53 -3.25 -10.88
N ARG A 106 9.47 -4.59 -11.00
CA ARG A 106 8.73 -5.44 -10.05
C ARG A 106 9.27 -5.32 -8.62
N ALA A 107 10.59 -5.29 -8.45
CA ALA A 107 11.21 -5.14 -7.13
C ALA A 107 10.92 -3.75 -6.54
N GLU A 108 10.96 -2.71 -7.35
CA GLU A 108 10.62 -1.34 -6.91
C GLU A 108 9.15 -1.21 -6.50
N ARG A 109 8.23 -1.75 -7.30
CA ARG A 109 6.80 -1.75 -6.97
C ARG A 109 6.49 -2.58 -5.72
N LEU A 110 7.20 -3.68 -5.50
CA LEU A 110 7.11 -4.43 -4.25
C LEU A 110 7.60 -3.61 -3.05
N SER A 111 8.70 -2.87 -3.19
CA SER A 111 9.21 -1.98 -2.15
C SER A 111 8.19 -0.88 -1.82
N ALA A 112 7.61 -0.24 -2.84
CA ALA A 112 6.56 0.76 -2.65
C ALA A 112 5.29 0.18 -1.98
N HIS A 113 4.86 -1.01 -2.41
CA HIS A 113 3.77 -1.76 -1.77
C HIS A 113 4.03 -1.96 -0.28
N GLN A 114 5.22 -2.44 0.08
CA GLN A 114 5.62 -2.62 1.49
C GLN A 114 5.67 -1.31 2.25
N ALA A 115 6.21 -0.23 1.66
CA ALA A 115 6.29 1.08 2.28
C ALA A 115 4.89 1.63 2.61
N TRP A 116 3.95 1.56 1.67
CA TRP A 116 2.57 2.01 1.89
C TRP A 116 1.84 1.16 2.94
N LEU A 117 1.93 -0.18 2.84
CA LEU A 117 1.19 -1.07 3.73
C LEU A 117 1.80 -1.13 5.13
N LEU A 118 3.09 -1.40 5.24
CA LEU A 118 3.77 -1.61 6.53
C LEU A 118 4.18 -0.30 7.18
N GLY A 119 4.52 0.72 6.39
CA GLY A 119 4.96 2.02 6.90
C GLY A 119 3.81 2.92 7.34
N LEU A 120 2.64 2.84 6.69
CA LEU A 120 1.52 3.74 6.98
C LEU A 120 0.16 3.03 7.14
N GLY A 121 -0.22 2.15 6.21
CA GLY A 121 -1.56 1.57 6.17
C GLY A 121 -1.90 0.73 7.41
N ILE A 122 -1.12 -0.31 7.71
CA ILE A 122 -1.31 -1.17 8.88
C ILE A 122 -1.15 -0.37 10.19
N PRO A 123 -0.11 0.47 10.37
CA PRO A 123 -0.03 1.35 11.53
C PRO A 123 -1.27 2.23 11.73
N ALA A 124 -1.76 2.89 10.68
CA ALA A 124 -2.96 3.73 10.76
C ALA A 124 -4.21 2.91 11.13
N MET A 125 -4.37 1.72 10.56
CA MET A 125 -5.49 0.82 10.88
C MET A 125 -5.44 0.36 12.35
N LEU A 126 -4.26 -0.03 12.83
CA LEU A 126 -4.05 -0.45 14.22
C LEU A 126 -4.31 0.68 15.20
N VAL A 127 -3.74 1.87 14.96
CA VAL A 127 -3.92 3.04 15.82
C VAL A 127 -5.37 3.50 15.81
N GLY A 128 -6.00 3.61 14.64
CA GLY A 128 -7.41 3.98 14.51
C GLY A 128 -8.34 2.99 15.22
N THR A 129 -8.08 1.69 15.11
CA THR A 129 -8.85 0.66 15.82
C THR A 129 -8.59 0.68 17.33
N GLY A 130 -7.34 0.88 17.75
CA GLY A 130 -6.96 1.01 19.15
C GLY A 130 -7.61 2.19 19.86
N PHE A 131 -7.73 3.33 19.16
CA PHE A 131 -8.49 4.49 19.64
C PHE A 131 -9.95 4.15 19.94
N MET A 132 -10.62 3.43 19.05
CA MET A 132 -12.02 3.00 19.25
C MET A 132 -12.14 1.95 20.36
N TRP A 133 -11.18 1.04 20.46
CA TRP A 133 -11.10 0.08 21.56
C TRP A 133 -11.02 0.81 22.89
N TYR A 134 -10.04 1.70 23.05
CA TYR A 134 -9.85 2.48 24.27
C TYR A 134 -11.06 3.38 24.57
N ASN A 135 -11.67 3.99 23.55
CA ASN A 135 -12.90 4.77 23.73
C ASN A 135 -14.01 3.94 24.39
N LYS A 136 -14.20 2.68 23.95
CA LYS A 136 -15.23 1.81 24.53
C LYS A 136 -14.89 1.42 25.96
N GLU A 137 -13.64 1.01 26.20
CA GLU A 137 -13.15 0.65 27.52
C GLU A 137 -13.36 1.79 28.52
N ASN A 138 -12.93 3.00 28.17
CA ASN A 138 -13.04 4.19 29.02
C ASN A 138 -14.49 4.59 29.34
N ASN A 139 -15.45 4.17 28.50
CA ASN A 139 -16.87 4.46 28.70
C ASN A 139 -17.66 3.23 29.20
N GLY A 140 -16.99 2.12 29.55
CA GLY A 140 -17.65 0.88 29.99
C GLY A 140 -18.60 0.28 28.94
N ALA A 141 -18.36 0.53 27.66
CA ALA A 141 -19.22 0.10 26.57
C ALA A 141 -18.83 -1.28 26.04
N GLU A 142 -19.81 -2.12 25.72
CA GLU A 142 -19.56 -3.44 25.16
C GLU A 142 -18.84 -3.41 23.79
N HIS A 143 -17.92 -4.34 23.59
CA HIS A 143 -17.18 -4.53 22.34
C HIS A 143 -17.95 -5.46 21.40
N TYR A 144 -17.73 -5.31 20.08
CA TYR A 144 -18.27 -6.22 19.06
C TYR A 144 -19.81 -6.40 19.03
N THR A 145 -20.56 -5.37 19.42
CA THR A 145 -22.03 -5.41 19.45
C THR A 145 -22.71 -5.11 18.11
N THR A 146 -21.96 -4.71 17.08
CA THR A 146 -22.49 -4.33 15.76
C THR A 146 -21.84 -5.11 14.64
N TRP A 147 -22.55 -5.28 13.52
CA TRP A 147 -21.99 -5.85 12.29
C TRP A 147 -20.72 -5.13 11.84
N HIS A 148 -20.71 -3.79 11.93
CA HIS A 148 -19.52 -3.00 11.62
C HIS A 148 -18.31 -3.42 12.46
N ALA A 149 -18.48 -3.61 13.78
CA ALA A 149 -17.39 -4.03 14.66
C ALA A 149 -16.89 -5.45 14.33
N TRP A 150 -17.79 -6.38 13.99
CA TRP A 150 -17.43 -7.72 13.55
C TRP A 150 -16.64 -7.71 12.24
N PHE A 151 -17.16 -7.04 11.20
CA PHE A 151 -16.47 -6.95 9.91
C PHE A 151 -15.14 -6.20 10.00
N GLY A 152 -15.06 -5.16 10.83
CA GLY A 152 -13.81 -4.45 11.10
C GLY A 152 -12.76 -5.35 11.75
N CYS A 153 -13.14 -6.15 12.74
CA CYS A 153 -12.24 -7.10 13.39
C CYS A 153 -11.76 -8.19 12.42
N LEU A 154 -12.68 -8.75 11.63
CA LEU A 154 -12.34 -9.73 10.60
C LEU A 154 -11.37 -9.13 9.57
N THR A 155 -11.63 -7.91 9.11
CA THR A 155 -10.78 -7.21 8.13
C THR A 155 -9.39 -6.93 8.68
N LEU A 156 -9.29 -6.44 9.92
CA LEU A 156 -8.01 -6.20 10.59
C LEU A 156 -7.21 -7.51 10.71
N THR A 157 -7.85 -8.57 11.21
CA THR A 157 -7.22 -9.89 11.36
C THR A 157 -6.75 -10.42 10.02
N TRP A 158 -7.60 -10.33 8.99
CA TRP A 158 -7.27 -10.79 7.65
C TRP A 158 -6.12 -10.00 7.03
N ALA A 159 -6.10 -8.67 7.17
CA ALA A 159 -5.02 -7.83 6.67
C ALA A 159 -3.67 -8.15 7.33
N LEU A 160 -3.66 -8.43 8.64
CA LEU A 160 -2.44 -8.86 9.35
C LEU A 160 -1.96 -10.23 8.88
N LEU A 161 -2.87 -11.19 8.68
CA LEU A 161 -2.54 -12.50 8.11
C LEU A 161 -1.98 -12.35 6.68
N GLN A 162 -2.59 -11.50 5.86
CA GLN A 162 -2.13 -11.22 4.51
C GLN A 162 -0.74 -10.61 4.50
N ALA A 163 -0.46 -9.64 5.39
CA ALA A 163 0.86 -9.06 5.55
C ALA A 163 1.90 -10.12 5.97
N ALA A 164 1.55 -11.00 6.91
CA ALA A 164 2.43 -12.08 7.38
C ALA A 164 2.73 -13.11 6.28
N ILE A 165 1.73 -13.55 5.51
CA ILE A 165 1.91 -14.49 4.40
C ILE A 165 2.74 -13.85 3.28
N GLY A 166 2.45 -12.60 2.93
CA GLY A 166 3.23 -11.84 1.94
C GLY A 166 4.69 -11.71 2.35
N ALA A 167 4.94 -11.22 3.57
CA ALA A 167 6.27 -11.12 4.18
C ALA A 167 7.02 -12.46 4.19
N GLY A 168 6.40 -13.52 4.71
CA GLY A 168 6.99 -14.85 4.77
C GLY A 168 7.28 -15.47 3.40
N SER A 169 6.61 -15.01 2.34
CA SER A 169 6.82 -15.49 0.97
C SER A 169 7.97 -14.78 0.25
N VAL A 170 8.21 -13.49 0.55
CA VAL A 170 9.16 -12.65 -0.22
C VAL A 170 10.42 -12.27 0.55
N TRP A 171 10.38 -12.22 1.89
CA TRP A 171 11.55 -11.88 2.69
C TRP A 171 12.49 -13.07 2.87
N ALA A 172 13.80 -12.79 2.86
CA ALA A 172 14.86 -13.80 2.99
C ALA A 172 14.62 -15.04 2.11
N GLY A 173 14.19 -14.82 0.85
CA GLY A 173 13.96 -15.87 -0.13
C GLY A 173 12.78 -16.81 0.18
N GLY A 174 11.91 -16.43 1.11
CA GLY A 174 10.74 -17.22 1.52
C GLY A 174 11.08 -18.40 2.43
N TRP A 175 12.18 -18.30 3.20
CA TRP A 175 12.70 -19.39 4.03
C TRP A 175 11.67 -19.96 5.03
N VAL A 176 10.77 -19.11 5.54
CA VAL A 176 9.67 -19.50 6.45
C VAL A 176 8.77 -20.58 5.83
N PHE A 177 8.65 -20.59 4.50
CA PHE A 177 7.88 -21.59 3.75
C PHE A 177 8.78 -22.60 3.01
N GLY A 178 10.06 -22.71 3.36
CA GLY A 178 11.02 -23.61 2.73
C GLY A 178 11.64 -23.11 1.42
N GLY A 179 11.42 -21.84 1.07
CA GLY A 179 12.07 -21.16 -0.04
C GLY A 179 11.62 -21.59 -1.44
N GLY A 180 12.15 -20.88 -2.45
CA GLY A 180 12.04 -21.25 -3.86
C GLY A 180 10.59 -21.56 -4.31
N ALA A 181 10.36 -22.79 -4.77
CA ALA A 181 9.05 -23.20 -5.28
C ALA A 181 7.97 -23.32 -4.19
N ARG A 182 8.33 -23.73 -2.95
CA ARG A 182 7.37 -23.86 -1.86
C ARG A 182 6.85 -22.51 -1.41
N ALA A 183 7.73 -21.52 -1.24
CA ALA A 183 7.32 -20.14 -0.94
C ALA A 183 6.41 -19.56 -2.03
N ARG A 184 6.72 -19.80 -3.31
CA ARG A 184 5.84 -19.40 -4.42
C ARG A 184 4.47 -20.08 -4.38
N SER A 185 4.39 -21.34 -3.96
CA SER A 185 3.11 -22.06 -3.85
C SER A 185 2.19 -21.51 -2.77
N VAL A 186 2.74 -20.88 -1.73
CA VAL A 186 1.98 -20.21 -0.67
C VAL A 186 1.60 -18.78 -1.08
N TYR A 187 2.44 -18.12 -1.87
CA TYR A 187 2.20 -16.74 -2.33
C TYR A 187 0.86 -16.55 -3.07
N LYS A 188 0.31 -17.60 -3.71
CA LYS A 188 -1.03 -17.57 -4.32
C LYS A 188 -2.17 -17.27 -3.34
N TYR A 189 -1.98 -17.54 -2.05
CA TYR A 189 -2.95 -17.19 -1.01
C TYR A 189 -2.83 -15.73 -0.56
N HIS A 190 -1.68 -15.11 -0.82
CA HIS A 190 -1.49 -13.68 -0.63
C HIS A 190 -2.03 -12.86 -1.81
N ARG A 191 -1.75 -13.37 -3.02
CA ARG A 191 -2.24 -12.82 -4.27
C ARG A 191 -2.94 -13.94 -5.05
N PRO A 192 -4.27 -14.05 -4.96
CA PRO A 192 -5.01 -15.00 -5.77
C PRO A 192 -4.95 -14.56 -7.23
N ASP A 193 -4.26 -15.32 -8.07
CA ASP A 193 -4.39 -15.22 -9.51
C ASP A 193 -5.70 -15.95 -9.89
N LEU A 194 -6.72 -15.20 -10.33
CA LEU A 194 -7.95 -15.74 -10.92
C LEU A 194 -7.75 -15.98 -12.42
#